data_AF-A0A845S8Y3-F1
#
_entry.id   AF-A0A845S8Y3-F1
#
_cell.length_a   1.000
_cell.length_b   1.000
_cell.length_c   1.000
_cell.angle_alpha   90.00
_cell.angle_beta   90.00
_cell.angle_gamma   90.00
#
_symmetry.space_group_name_H-M   'P 1'
#
loop_
_entity.id
_entity.type
_entity.pdbx_description
1 polymer ?
#
loop_
_entity_poly.entity_id
_entity_poly.type
_entity_poly.pdbx_seq_one_letter_code
_entity_poly.pdbx_strand_id
1 'polypeptide(L)'
;FIVNNQYMGMVRQWQELLHEKNYAESYTEALPDFVKLAEAYGAVGIRASTPDELDSKIKQMLKSDKPVLFDCVVDKVENCFPMIPSGKAHNEMILNPEDEKENKISKAGKVLV
;
A
#
# COMPACT_ATOMS: atom_id res chain seq x y z
N PHE A 1 7.65 8.62 7.23
CA PHE A 1 6.64 7.62 7.58
C PHE A 1 6.40 6.77 6.36
N ILE A 2 6.70 5.48 6.43
CA ILE A 2 6.60 4.50 5.34
C ILE A 2 5.42 3.59 5.68
N VAL A 3 4.48 3.47 4.75
CA VAL A 3 3.42 2.46 4.82
C VAL A 3 3.94 1.24 4.07
N ASN A 4 4.44 0.27 4.83
CA ASN A 4 5.19 -0.87 4.31
C ASN A 4 4.29 -2.09 4.17
N ASN A 5 3.77 -2.29 2.96
CA ASN A 5 3.02 -3.48 2.58
C ASN A 5 3.88 -4.49 1.80
N GLN A 6 5.18 -4.23 1.58
CA GLN A 6 6.12 -5.06 0.80
C GLN A 6 5.79 -5.26 -0.70
N TYR A 7 4.88 -4.45 -1.24
CA TYR A 7 4.48 -4.51 -2.65
C TYR A 7 4.42 -3.11 -3.26
N MET A 8 4.44 -3.05 -4.58
CA MET A 8 3.90 -1.91 -5.32
C MET A 8 2.37 -1.96 -5.27
N GLY A 9 1.79 -1.64 -4.11
CA GLY A 9 0.37 -1.90 -3.81
C GLY A 9 -0.64 -1.47 -4.88
N MET A 10 -0.44 -0.29 -5.47
CA MET A 10 -1.30 0.20 -6.57
C MET A 10 -1.19 -0.69 -7.82
N VAL A 11 0.03 -1.06 -8.22
CA VAL A 11 0.25 -1.95 -9.37
C VAL A 11 -0.32 -3.35 -9.07
N ARG A 12 -0.14 -3.84 -7.83
CA ARG A 12 -0.71 -5.11 -7.37
C ARG A 12 -2.25 -5.11 -7.50
N GLN A 13 -2.92 -4.06 -7.01
CA GLN A 13 -4.38 -3.88 -7.16
C GLN A 13 -4.82 -3.94 -8.63
N TRP A 14 -4.13 -3.21 -9.53
CA TRP A 14 -4.44 -3.27 -10.96
C TRP A 14 -4.21 -4.65 -11.57
N GLN A 15 -3.15 -5.37 -11.16
CA GLN A 15 -2.89 -6.75 -11.59
C GLN A 15 -3.98 -7.72 -11.12
N GLU A 16 -4.52 -7.53 -9.91
CA GLU A 16 -5.65 -8.31 -9.40
C GLU A 16 -6.92 -8.07 -10.23
N LEU A 17 -7.23 -6.80 -10.50
CA LEU A 17 -8.46 -6.40 -11.20
C LEU A 17 -8.43 -6.72 -12.71
N LEU A 18 -7.26 -6.61 -13.36
CA LEU A 18 -7.14 -6.67 -14.82
C LEU A 18 -6.51 -7.95 -15.34
N HIS A 19 -5.65 -8.59 -14.54
CA HIS A 19 -4.74 -9.63 -14.99
C HIS A 19 -4.84 -10.92 -14.16
N GLU A 20 -6.00 -11.19 -13.54
CA GLU A 20 -6.27 -12.45 -12.84
C GLU A 20 -5.24 -12.77 -11.75
N LYS A 21 -4.72 -11.74 -11.06
CA LYS A 21 -3.66 -11.86 -10.05
C LYS A 21 -2.32 -12.38 -10.60
N ASN A 22 -2.07 -12.17 -11.89
CA ASN A 22 -0.74 -12.38 -12.47
C ASN A 22 0.20 -11.26 -12.01
N TYR A 23 0.86 -11.47 -10.89
CA TYR A 23 1.82 -10.52 -10.32
C TYR A 23 3.12 -10.52 -11.13
N ALA A 24 3.34 -9.45 -11.89
CA ALA A 24 4.58 -9.23 -12.64
C ALA A 24 5.43 -8.17 -11.94
N GLU A 25 6.51 -8.58 -11.28
CA GLU A 25 7.52 -7.71 -10.63
C GLU A 25 6.94 -6.67 -9.65
N SER A 26 5.76 -6.92 -9.09
CA SER A 26 5.09 -6.01 -8.15
C SER A 26 5.39 -6.33 -6.68
N TYR A 27 6.04 -7.46 -6.42
CA TYR A 27 6.54 -7.83 -5.10
C TYR A 27 7.96 -7.31 -4.90
N THR A 28 8.26 -6.80 -3.71
CA THR A 28 9.58 -6.22 -3.41
C THR A 28 10.29 -7.03 -2.34
N GLU A 29 10.84 -8.19 -2.73
CA GLU A 29 11.65 -9.05 -1.87
C GLU A 29 12.99 -8.38 -1.46
N ALA A 30 13.40 -7.35 -2.20
CA ALA A 30 14.66 -6.63 -2.04
C ALA A 30 14.57 -5.37 -1.16
N LEU A 31 13.49 -5.17 -0.39
CA LEU A 31 13.39 -4.00 0.47
C LEU A 31 14.49 -4.01 1.56
N PRO A 32 15.20 -2.89 1.77
CA PRO A 32 16.20 -2.80 2.82
C PRO A 32 15.53 -2.77 4.20
N ASP A 33 16.32 -3.03 5.24
CA ASP A 33 15.88 -2.76 6.60
C ASP A 33 15.87 -1.24 6.85
N PHE A 34 14.69 -0.64 6.77
CA PHE A 34 14.51 0.81 6.93
C PHE A 34 14.98 1.34 8.28
N VAL A 35 14.91 0.54 9.36
CA VAL A 35 15.40 0.97 10.68
C VAL A 35 16.91 1.17 10.63
N LYS A 36 17.64 0.16 10.12
CA LYS A 36 19.10 0.23 9.95
C LYS A 36 19.51 1.30 8.95
N LEU A 37 18.72 1.50 7.89
CA LEU A 37 18.95 2.57 6.93
C LEU A 37 18.87 3.94 7.61
N ALA A 38 17.89 4.18 8.48
CA ALA A 38 17.80 5.43 9.22
C ALA A 38 19.03 5.64 10.13
N GLU A 39 19.41 4.61 10.87
CA GLU A 39 20.58 4.64 11.77
C GLU A 39 21.88 4.96 11.01
N ALA A 40 22.06 4.36 9.83
CA ALA A 40 23.23 4.62 8.98
C ALA A 40 23.35 6.09 8.52
N TYR A 41 22.24 6.81 8.44
CA TYR A 41 22.19 8.23 8.09
C TYR A 41 22.14 9.14 9.33
N GLY A 42 22.33 8.60 10.54
CA GLY A 42 22.27 9.36 11.80
C GLY A 42 20.86 9.75 12.25
N ALA A 43 19.83 9.21 11.59
CA ALA A 43 18.43 9.36 11.94
C ALA A 43 17.98 8.28 12.93
N VAL A 44 16.78 8.44 13.47
CA VAL A 44 16.15 7.44 14.35
C VAL A 44 15.26 6.52 13.49
N GLY A 45 15.50 5.22 13.55
CA GLY A 45 14.62 4.22 12.95
C GLY A 45 13.60 3.72 13.96
N ILE A 46 12.31 3.70 13.59
CA ILE A 46 11.23 3.13 14.40
C ILE A 46 10.41 2.22 13.49
N ARG A 47 10.14 0.99 13.91
CA ARG A 47 9.24 0.06 13.19
C ARG A 47 8.02 -0.25 14.03
N ALA A 48 6.82 -0.15 13.47
CA ALA A 48 5.59 -0.68 14.05
C ALA A 48 5.09 -1.88 13.22
N SER A 49 4.97 -3.05 13.83
CA SER A 49 4.59 -4.33 13.24
C SER A 49 3.19 -4.79 13.63
N THR A 50 2.61 -4.25 14.70
CA THR A 50 1.26 -4.59 15.16
C THR A 50 0.43 -3.33 15.43
N PRO A 51 -0.92 -3.42 15.36
CA PRO A 51 -1.77 -2.26 15.65
C PRO A 51 -1.61 -1.72 17.09
N ASP A 52 -1.43 -2.62 18.08
CA ASP A 52 -1.38 -2.24 19.50
C ASP A 52 -0.20 -1.33 19.86
N GLU A 53 0.90 -1.40 19.09
CA GLU A 53 2.08 -0.57 19.33
C GLU A 53 2.10 0.73 18.51
N LEU A 54 1.17 0.88 17.55
CA LEU A 54 1.17 1.98 16.59
C LEU A 54 1.12 3.34 17.30
N ASP A 55 0.16 3.52 18.21
CA ASP A 55 -0.01 4.78 18.94
C ASP A 55 1.21 5.15 19.79
N SER A 56 1.79 4.15 20.46
CA SER A 56 2.98 4.34 21.31
C SER A 56 4.18 4.76 20.48
N LYS A 57 4.40 4.10 19.35
CA LYS A 57 5.53 4.36 18.45
C LYS A 57 5.35 5.67 17.68
N ILE A 58 4.13 6.05 17.30
CA ILE A 58 3.85 7.38 16.72
C ILE A 58 4.18 8.46 17.74
N LYS A 59 3.78 8.29 19.00
CA LYS A 59 4.14 9.24 20.08
C LYS A 59 5.66 9.31 20.27
N GLN A 60 6.39 8.19 20.16
CA GLN A 60 7.85 8.16 20.20
C GLN A 60 8.46 8.95 19.03
N MET A 61 7.96 8.75 17.80
CA MET A 61 8.40 9.48 16.61
C MET A 61 8.24 10.99 16.79
N LEU A 62 7.04 11.43 17.21
CA LEU A 62 6.70 12.84 17.34
C LEU A 62 7.47 13.57 18.46
N LYS A 63 7.98 12.82 19.44
CA LYS A 63 8.80 13.36 20.54
C LYS A 63 10.29 13.42 20.20
N SER A 64 10.73 12.89 19.06
CA SER A 64 12.15 12.84 18.73
C SER A 64 12.65 14.21 18.25
N ASP A 65 13.77 14.66 18.80
CA ASP A 65 14.48 15.86 18.33
C ASP A 65 15.37 15.59 17.09
N LYS A 66 15.34 14.36 16.55
CA LYS A 66 16.10 13.93 15.37
C LYS A 66 15.15 13.56 14.23
N PRO A 67 15.63 13.56 12.97
CA PRO A 67 14.87 12.98 11.86
C PRO A 67 14.50 11.52 12.17
N VAL A 68 13.25 11.14 11.90
CA VAL A 68 12.75 9.79 12.15
C VAL A 68 12.31 9.14 10.84
N LEU A 69 12.80 7.93 10.58
CA LEU A 69 12.20 7.04 9.60
C LEU A 69 11.32 6.03 10.32
N PHE A 70 10.01 6.18 10.13
CA PHE A 70 9.01 5.30 10.69
C PHE A 70 8.59 4.26 9.66
N ASP A 71 8.79 2.98 9.95
CA ASP A 71 8.42 1.82 9.14
C ASP A 71 7.14 1.19 9.72
N CYS A 72 5.98 1.52 9.13
CA CYS A 72 4.69 1.01 9.55
C CYS A 72 4.34 -0.21 8.71
N VAL A 73 4.48 -1.41 9.25
CA VAL A 73 4.08 -2.65 8.57
C VAL A 73 2.56 -2.71 8.55
N VAL A 74 2.01 -2.91 7.35
CA VAL A 74 0.57 -3.02 7.13
C VAL A 74 0.24 -4.30 6.36
N ASP A 75 -1.05 -4.57 6.19
CA ASP A 75 -1.51 -5.69 5.38
C ASP A 75 -0.99 -5.57 3.94
N LYS A 76 -0.53 -6.69 3.39
CA LYS A 76 0.09 -6.75 2.05
C LYS A 76 -0.94 -6.72 0.93
N VAL A 77 -2.16 -7.21 1.19
CA VAL A 77 -3.18 -7.49 0.17
C VAL A 77 -4.32 -6.49 0.19
N GLU A 78 -4.26 -5.44 1.02
CA GLU A 78 -5.33 -4.46 1.04
C GLU A 78 -5.43 -3.62 -0.24
N ASN A 79 -6.67 -3.26 -0.59
CA ASN A 79 -7.05 -2.52 -1.80
C ASN A 79 -7.67 -1.16 -1.44
N CYS A 80 -7.47 -0.18 -2.32
CA CYS A 80 -8.03 1.16 -2.15
C CYS A 80 -9.45 1.24 -2.73
N PHE A 81 -10.42 1.57 -1.88
CA PHE A 81 -11.82 1.86 -2.24
C PHE A 81 -12.30 3.17 -1.59
N PRO A 82 -13.32 3.86 -2.15
CA PRO A 82 -14.01 3.53 -3.39
C PRO A 82 -13.16 3.79 -4.63
N MET A 83 -13.46 3.10 -5.73
CA MET A 83 -12.71 3.22 -6.99
C MET A 83 -13.68 3.32 -8.17
N ILE A 84 -13.45 4.28 -9.07
CA ILE A 84 -14.12 4.34 -10.38
C ILE A 84 -13.27 3.53 -11.36
N PRO A 85 -13.78 2.40 -11.89
CA PRO A 85 -13.02 1.61 -12.85
C PRO A 85 -12.79 2.38 -14.15
N SER A 86 -11.66 2.14 -14.82
CA SER A 86 -11.34 2.85 -16.07
C SER A 86 -12.43 2.68 -17.12
N GLY A 87 -12.89 3.81 -17.67
CA GLY A 87 -13.98 3.85 -18.65
C GLY A 87 -15.40 3.78 -18.05
N LYS A 88 -15.56 3.89 -16.72
CA LYS A 88 -16.85 3.97 -16.04
C LYS A 88 -17.21 5.40 -15.64
N ALA A 89 -18.50 5.67 -15.48
CA ALA A 89 -19.01 6.95 -14.99
C ALA A 89 -18.80 7.12 -13.48
N HIS A 90 -18.89 8.36 -12.98
CA HIS A 90 -18.67 8.68 -11.56
C HIS A 90 -19.65 7.98 -10.61
N ASN A 91 -20.84 7.59 -11.08
CA ASN A 91 -21.86 6.88 -10.31
C ASN A 91 -21.73 5.34 -10.39
N GLU A 92 -20.74 4.82 -11.11
CA GLU A 92 -20.45 3.39 -11.28
C GLU A 92 -19.20 3.00 -10.47
N MET A 93 -19.17 3.34 -9.18
CA MET A 93 -18.05 3.06 -8.28
C MET A 93 -18.10 1.64 -7.71
N ILE A 94 -16.93 1.06 -7.49
CA ILE A 94 -16.73 -0.10 -6.62
C ILE A 94 -16.53 0.45 -5.20
N LEU A 95 -17.42 0.12 -4.26
CA LEU A 95 -17.35 0.64 -2.89
C LEU A 95 -16.60 -0.30 -1.94
N ASN A 96 -16.64 -1.61 -2.21
CA ASN A 96 -15.96 -2.64 -1.44
C ASN A 96 -15.51 -3.82 -2.36
N PRO A 97 -14.73 -4.80 -1.84
CA PRO A 97 -14.29 -5.95 -2.62
C PRO A 97 -15.42 -6.83 -3.19
N GLU A 98 -16.61 -6.79 -2.60
CA GLU A 98 -17.76 -7.60 -3.03
C GLU A 98 -18.39 -7.03 -4.31
N ASP A 99 -18.35 -5.71 -4.48
CA ASP A 99 -18.85 -4.96 -5.63
C ASP A 99 -18.02 -5.17 -6.92
N GLU A 100 -16.81 -5.72 -6.81
CA GLU A 100 -15.92 -5.96 -7.96
C GLU A 100 -16.53 -6.89 -9.01
N LYS A 101 -17.43 -7.79 -8.59
CA LYS A 101 -18.09 -8.74 -9.49
C LYS A 101 -19.10 -8.07 -10.42
N GLU A 102 -19.74 -7.00 -9.95
CA GLU A 102 -20.79 -6.28 -10.68
C GLU A 102 -20.21 -5.22 -11.62
N ASN A 103 -19.09 -4.59 -11.24
CA ASN A 103 -18.47 -3.47 -11.97
C ASN A 103 -17.13 -3.82 -12.62
N LYS A 104 -17.06 -4.97 -13.31
CA LYS A 104 -15.85 -5.41 -14.00
C LYS A 104 -15.36 -4.41 -15.04
N ILE A 105 -14.05 -4.25 -15.12
CA ILE A 105 -13.39 -3.42 -16.13
C ILE A 105 -13.54 -4.07 -17.50
N SER A 106 -14.16 -3.33 -18.43
CA SER A 106 -14.35 -3.79 -19.80
C SER A 106 -13.02 -3.91 -20.54
N LYS A 107 -12.99 -4.65 -21.66
CA LYS A 107 -11.78 -4.74 -22.49
C LYS A 107 -11.27 -3.37 -22.96
N ALA A 108 -12.17 -2.43 -23.23
CA ALA A 108 -11.79 -1.05 -23.54
C ALA A 108 -11.19 -0.33 -22.32
N GLY A 109 -11.78 -0.53 -21.14
CA GLY A 109 -11.26 0.02 -19.89
C GLY A 109 -9.87 -0.49 -19.52
N LYS A 110 -9.56 -1.76 -19.83
CA LYS A 110 -8.23 -2.36 -19.63
C LYS A 110 -7.11 -1.67 -20.42
N VAL A 111 -7.45 -0.98 -21.52
CA VAL A 111 -6.46 -0.31 -22.39
C VAL A 111 -6.16 1.13 -21.91
N LEU A 112 -6.93 1.65 -20.96
CA LEU A 112 -6.78 3.01 -20.44
C LEU A 112 -5.78 3.12 -19.28
N VAL A 113 -5.16 2.01 -18.89
CA VAL A 113 -4.28 1.87 -17.70
C VAL A 113 -2.96 1.26 -18.11
#